data_AF-A0A397S6P9-F1
#
_entry.id   AF-A0A397S6P9-F1
#
_cell.length_a   1.000
_cell.length_b   1.000
_cell.length_c   1.000
_cell.angle_alpha   90.00
_cell.angle_beta   90.00
_cell.angle_gamma   90.00
#
_symmetry.space_group_name_H-M   'P 1'
#
loop_
_entity.id
_entity.type
_entity.pdbx_description
1 polymer ?
#
loop_
_entity_poly.entity_id
_entity_poly.type
_entity_poly.pdbx_seq_one_letter_code
_entity_poly.pdbx_strand_id
1 'polypeptide(L)'
;MQVVSERALKRRRQFTAKILNIPPNTTEQQLEKELLPRHAKHWKIYNIDNTTMEAIVLFASLNDRNLVTKRKIKVKDSDCNWWYQECYFRVGNERRTDNIKGRATVFSDWSTINRVRYNNRTRFEKPAEEAEPDGDIEENDKEQLNKKEQIELETITNKLKKMRITDHSNDKLTIITHNVRGINDPKKSNQIIEYIRRKKGKWDIIGLLETKLKARNDRYKFRHIENQYAIIASHEENSKEGVALLIRKQLNKNIRNIEKIPGQLIKVELIFNNEKNRNMIIIQVYKLNNDQNSRTKIKKMINE
;
A
#
# COMPACT_ATOMS: atom_id res chain seq x y z
N MET A 1 -17.54 -14.89 38.53
CA MET A 1 -16.86 -14.24 37.38
C MET A 1 -17.20 -15.05 36.12
N GLN A 2 -18.07 -14.55 35.23
CA GLN A 2 -18.51 -15.32 34.05
C GLN A 2 -17.41 -15.34 32.99
N VAL A 3 -16.89 -16.53 32.66
CA VAL A 3 -15.85 -16.71 31.65
C VAL A 3 -16.49 -16.52 30.26
N VAL A 4 -16.22 -15.38 29.64
CA VAL A 4 -16.67 -15.09 28.27
C VAL A 4 -15.89 -15.99 27.31
N SER A 5 -16.60 -16.80 26.52
CA SER A 5 -15.96 -17.72 25.56
C SER A 5 -15.06 -16.98 24.57
N GLU A 6 -13.96 -17.59 24.17
CA GLU A 6 -13.02 -17.02 23.20
C GLU A 6 -13.69 -16.72 21.84
N ARG A 7 -14.73 -17.50 21.48
CA ARG A 7 -15.61 -17.23 20.34
C ARG A 7 -16.43 -15.94 20.52
N ALA A 8 -16.95 -15.69 21.71
CA ALA A 8 -17.65 -14.44 22.01
C ALA A 8 -16.68 -13.24 22.00
N LEU A 9 -15.45 -13.39 22.50
CA LEU A 9 -14.41 -12.37 22.39
C LEU A 9 -13.99 -12.09 20.93
N LYS A 10 -13.86 -13.14 20.10
CA LYS A 10 -13.60 -12.99 18.66
C LYS A 10 -14.74 -12.32 17.90
N ARG A 11 -16.01 -12.59 18.24
CA ARG A 11 -17.18 -11.87 17.69
C ARG A 11 -17.21 -10.41 18.14
N ARG A 12 -16.92 -10.12 19.41
CA ARG A 12 -16.89 -8.75 19.96
C ARG A 12 -15.82 -7.86 19.31
N ARG A 13 -14.73 -8.44 18.79
CA ARG A 13 -13.68 -7.72 18.04
C ARG A 13 -14.07 -7.34 16.59
N GLN A 14 -15.26 -7.73 16.11
CA GLN A 14 -15.66 -7.46 14.72
C GLN A 14 -16.13 -6.01 14.52
N PHE A 15 -16.67 -5.37 15.56
CA PHE A 15 -17.25 -4.03 15.47
C PHE A 15 -16.44 -3.04 16.30
N THR A 16 -15.17 -2.87 15.94
CA THR A 16 -14.29 -1.88 16.56
C THR A 16 -14.16 -0.65 15.68
N ALA A 17 -14.08 0.53 16.29
CA ALA A 17 -13.55 1.74 15.68
C ALA A 17 -12.46 2.35 16.56
N LYS A 18 -11.63 3.19 15.98
CA LYS A 18 -10.66 4.03 16.68
C LYS A 18 -11.12 5.48 16.65
N ILE A 19 -10.82 6.20 17.71
CA ILE A 19 -10.90 7.65 17.77
C ILE A 19 -9.46 8.17 17.74
N LEU A 20 -9.18 9.04 16.79
CA LEU A 20 -7.88 9.67 16.59
C LEU A 20 -7.91 11.12 17.12
N ASN A 21 -6.75 11.63 17.48
CA ASN A 21 -6.52 13.02 17.90
C ASN A 21 -7.30 13.42 19.17
N ILE A 22 -7.40 12.51 20.15
CA ILE A 22 -7.99 12.86 21.45
C ILE A 22 -7.01 13.79 22.18
N PRO A 23 -7.47 14.92 22.76
CA PRO A 23 -6.61 15.83 23.50
C PRO A 23 -5.88 15.13 24.66
N PRO A 24 -4.63 15.52 24.95
CA PRO A 24 -3.89 14.95 26.07
C PRO A 24 -4.63 15.24 27.39
N ASN A 25 -4.41 14.39 28.40
CA ASN A 25 -5.08 14.46 29.70
C ASN A 25 -6.61 14.29 29.64
N THR A 26 -7.16 13.68 28.59
CA THR A 26 -8.58 13.30 28.55
C THR A 26 -8.82 12.12 29.48
N THR A 27 -9.75 12.26 30.42
CA THR A 27 -10.08 11.18 31.36
C THR A 27 -11.07 10.20 30.73
N GLU A 28 -11.07 8.96 31.23
CA GLU A 28 -12.02 7.95 30.76
C GLU A 28 -13.48 8.37 30.96
N GLN A 29 -13.79 9.03 32.08
CA GLN A 29 -15.12 9.58 32.39
C GLN A 29 -15.59 10.65 31.39
N GLN A 30 -14.68 11.47 30.86
CA GLN A 30 -15.01 12.47 29.84
C GLN A 30 -15.37 11.79 28.53
N LEU A 31 -14.61 10.78 28.15
CA LEU A 31 -14.88 10.01 26.94
C LEU A 31 -16.17 9.16 27.08
N GLU A 32 -16.43 8.63 28.27
CA GLU A 32 -17.63 7.86 28.60
C GLU A 32 -18.92 8.63 28.34
N LYS A 33 -18.98 9.91 28.76
CA LYS A 33 -20.13 10.80 28.52
C LYS A 33 -20.47 10.94 27.04
N GLU A 34 -19.46 10.93 26.17
CA GLU A 34 -19.64 11.04 24.72
C GLU A 34 -19.92 9.68 24.05
N LEU A 35 -19.43 8.58 24.63
CA LEU A 35 -19.50 7.24 24.03
C LEU A 35 -20.76 6.46 24.41
N LEU A 36 -21.29 6.64 25.62
CA LEU A 36 -22.50 5.93 26.07
C LEU A 36 -23.74 6.26 25.23
N PRO A 37 -24.06 7.54 24.91
CA PRO A 37 -25.19 7.87 24.04
C PRO A 37 -25.06 7.30 22.63
N ARG A 38 -23.83 6.93 22.25
CA ARG A 38 -23.45 6.36 20.96
C ARG A 38 -23.42 4.82 20.99
N HIS A 39 -24.00 4.19 22.01
CA HIS A 39 -24.07 2.73 22.17
C HIS A 39 -22.72 2.01 22.18
N ALA A 40 -21.63 2.70 22.53
CA ALA A 40 -20.36 2.05 22.80
C ALA A 40 -20.50 1.11 24.02
N LYS A 41 -19.89 -0.06 23.96
CA LYS A 41 -19.94 -1.05 25.06
C LYS A 41 -18.68 -1.06 25.90
N HIS A 42 -17.54 -0.93 25.25
CA HIS A 42 -16.24 -0.90 25.89
C HIS A 42 -15.32 0.02 25.09
N TRP A 43 -14.40 0.67 25.79
CA TRP A 43 -13.32 1.41 25.15
C TRP A 43 -12.04 1.26 25.95
N LYS A 44 -10.92 1.58 25.30
CA LYS A 44 -9.62 1.68 25.95
C LYS A 44 -8.84 2.83 25.35
N ILE A 45 -8.29 3.67 26.20
CA ILE A 45 -7.52 4.85 25.82
C ILE A 45 -6.02 4.51 25.85
N TYR A 46 -5.27 5.09 24.92
CA TYR A 46 -3.84 4.91 24.74
C TYR A 46 -3.19 6.28 24.51
N ASN A 47 -2.06 6.53 25.18
CA ASN A 47 -1.22 7.67 24.87
C ASN A 47 -0.33 7.30 23.69
N ILE A 48 -0.35 8.09 22.61
CA ILE A 48 0.58 7.89 21.48
C ILE A 48 1.85 8.67 21.74
N ASP A 49 1.68 9.94 22.11
CA ASP A 49 2.75 10.87 22.45
C ASP A 49 2.25 11.86 23.52
N ASN A 50 3.08 12.86 23.84
CA ASN A 50 2.74 13.88 24.84
C ASN A 50 1.65 14.86 24.38
N THR A 51 1.23 14.78 23.11
CA THR A 51 0.32 15.74 22.47
C THR A 51 -1.00 15.13 22.02
N THR A 52 -1.08 13.79 21.90
CA THR A 52 -2.24 13.10 21.35
C THR A 52 -2.49 11.74 22.00
N MET A 53 -3.79 11.44 22.17
CA MET A 53 -4.29 10.16 22.63
C MET A 53 -5.15 9.49 21.54
N GLU A 54 -5.22 8.17 21.58
CA GLU A 54 -6.09 7.34 20.75
C GLU A 54 -7.02 6.54 21.65
N ALA A 55 -8.24 6.23 21.19
CA ALA A 55 -9.10 5.25 21.85
C ALA A 55 -9.57 4.17 20.89
N ILE A 56 -9.59 2.93 21.34
CA ILE A 56 -10.25 1.81 20.64
C ILE A 56 -11.61 1.61 21.29
N VAL A 57 -12.68 1.69 20.50
CA VAL A 57 -14.07 1.57 20.93
C VAL A 57 -14.70 0.32 20.32
N LEU A 58 -15.35 -0.50 21.15
CA LEU A 58 -16.11 -1.67 20.76
C LEU A 58 -17.62 -1.36 20.79
N PHE A 59 -18.30 -1.74 19.72
CA PHE A 59 -19.75 -1.63 19.57
C PHE A 59 -20.41 -3.00 19.65
N ALA A 60 -21.69 -3.02 20.01
CA ALA A 60 -22.49 -4.24 20.05
C ALA A 60 -22.81 -4.77 18.65
N SER A 61 -23.07 -3.87 17.70
CA SER A 61 -23.42 -4.20 16.32
C SER A 61 -22.68 -3.36 15.28
N LEU A 62 -22.70 -3.83 14.03
CA LEU A 62 -22.20 -3.11 12.87
C LEU A 62 -22.97 -1.80 12.63
N ASN A 63 -24.29 -1.82 12.87
CA ASN A 63 -25.15 -0.65 12.68
C ASN A 63 -24.79 0.46 13.67
N ASP A 64 -24.56 0.13 14.93
CA ASP A 64 -24.13 1.09 15.95
C ASP A 64 -22.80 1.76 15.55
N ARG A 65 -21.81 0.94 15.16
CA ARG A 65 -20.52 1.44 14.67
C ARG A 65 -20.70 2.38 13.47
N ASN A 66 -21.46 1.97 12.47
CA ASN A 66 -21.66 2.73 11.24
C ASN A 66 -22.47 4.02 11.47
N LEU A 67 -23.42 4.01 12.41
CA LEU A 67 -24.18 5.20 12.80
C LEU A 67 -23.25 6.24 13.45
N VAL A 68 -22.38 5.78 14.35
CA VAL A 68 -21.50 6.63 15.15
C VAL A 68 -20.36 7.22 14.34
N THR A 69 -19.75 6.41 13.48
CA THR A 69 -18.58 6.82 12.68
C THR A 69 -18.90 7.82 11.57
N LYS A 70 -20.20 8.04 11.26
CA LYS A 70 -20.65 9.08 10.32
C LYS A 70 -20.53 10.50 10.85
N ARG A 71 -20.44 10.68 12.18
CA ARG A 71 -20.39 11.99 12.83
C ARG A 71 -19.11 12.11 13.63
N LYS A 72 -18.44 13.26 13.53
CA LYS A 72 -17.33 13.60 14.44
C LYS A 72 -17.77 13.52 15.89
N ILE A 73 -16.81 13.29 16.78
CA ILE A 73 -17.00 13.30 18.22
C ILE A 73 -16.23 14.49 18.78
N LYS A 74 -16.84 15.26 19.67
CA LYS A 74 -16.19 16.40 20.32
C LYS A 74 -15.79 15.97 21.71
N VAL A 75 -14.52 16.15 22.05
CA VAL A 75 -13.99 15.83 23.38
C VAL A 75 -13.20 17.07 23.83
N LYS A 76 -13.62 17.69 24.94
CA LYS A 76 -13.05 18.98 25.42
C LYS A 76 -12.96 20.02 24.29
N ASP A 77 -14.08 20.28 23.63
CA ASP A 77 -14.20 21.23 22.51
C ASP A 77 -13.32 20.93 21.28
N SER A 78 -12.61 19.79 21.27
CA SER A 78 -11.78 19.37 20.15
C SER A 78 -12.50 18.34 19.29
N ASP A 79 -12.51 18.58 17.98
CA ASP A 79 -13.05 17.66 16.98
C ASP A 79 -12.12 16.44 16.80
N CYS A 80 -12.59 15.28 17.22
CA CYS A 80 -11.88 14.01 17.05
C CYS A 80 -12.42 13.23 15.85
N ASN A 81 -11.53 12.52 15.15
CA ASN A 81 -11.88 11.76 13.95
C ASN A 81 -12.08 10.28 14.27
N TRP A 82 -13.06 9.67 13.62
CA TRP A 82 -13.21 8.21 13.63
C TRP A 82 -12.33 7.58 12.56
N TRP A 83 -11.69 6.47 12.91
CA TRP A 83 -11.01 5.60 11.97
C TRP A 83 -11.46 4.16 12.24
N TYR A 84 -11.98 3.48 11.23
CA TYR A 84 -12.30 2.06 11.36
C TYR A 84 -11.84 1.33 10.11
N GLN A 85 -11.33 0.11 10.30
CA GLN A 85 -11.01 -0.78 9.20
C GLN A 85 -12.20 -1.73 9.04
N GLU A 86 -12.75 -1.83 7.83
CA GLU A 86 -13.75 -2.85 7.54
C GLU A 86 -13.11 -4.24 7.63
N CYS A 87 -13.23 -4.85 8.80
CA CYS A 87 -12.85 -6.22 9.04
C CYS A 87 -13.92 -7.13 8.42
N TYR A 88 -13.82 -7.40 7.11
CA TYR A 88 -14.59 -8.49 6.50
C TYR A 88 -14.05 -9.84 6.97
N PHE A 89 -14.36 -10.22 8.21
CA PHE A 89 -14.31 -11.62 8.61
C PHE A 89 -15.54 -12.28 8.00
N ARG A 90 -15.43 -12.78 6.77
CA ARG A 90 -16.44 -13.74 6.27
C ARG A 90 -16.35 -14.97 7.17
N VAL A 91 -17.31 -15.08 8.09
CA VAL A 91 -17.66 -16.36 8.71
C VAL A 91 -18.13 -17.23 7.56
N GLY A 92 -17.26 -18.15 7.12
CA GLY A 92 -17.65 -19.19 6.19
C GLY A 92 -18.65 -20.09 6.90
N ASN A 93 -19.93 -19.80 6.70
CA ASN A 93 -21.06 -20.73 6.81
C ASN A 93 -22.33 -19.96 6.47
N GLU A 94 -22.61 -19.83 5.17
CA GLU A 94 -23.98 -19.73 4.67
C GLU A 94 -23.96 -20.26 3.24
N ARG A 95 -24.49 -21.48 3.08
CA ARG A 95 -24.92 -21.98 1.77
C ARG A 95 -26.04 -21.05 1.32
N ARG A 96 -25.75 -20.13 0.40
CA ARG A 96 -26.79 -19.46 -0.36
C ARG A 96 -26.74 -19.99 -1.78
N THR A 97 -27.80 -20.74 -2.06
CA THR A 97 -28.31 -21.09 -3.37
C THR A 97 -28.38 -19.88 -4.27
N ASP A 98 -28.14 -20.14 -5.54
CA ASP A 98 -28.12 -19.20 -6.64
C ASP A 98 -29.42 -18.39 -6.73
N ASN A 99 -29.28 -17.09 -6.96
CA ASN A 99 -30.18 -16.35 -7.83
C ASN A 99 -29.48 -15.08 -8.33
N ILE A 100 -28.86 -15.24 -9.50
CA ILE A 100 -28.30 -14.17 -10.31
C ILE A 100 -29.45 -13.46 -11.03
N LYS A 101 -29.80 -12.24 -10.59
CA LYS A 101 -30.34 -11.18 -11.46
C LYS A 101 -29.91 -9.83 -10.90
N GLY A 102 -29.08 -9.10 -11.63
CA GLY A 102 -28.74 -7.72 -11.27
C GLY A 102 -27.50 -7.15 -11.95
N ARG A 103 -27.66 -6.79 -13.23
CA ARG A 103 -26.95 -5.73 -13.98
C ARG A 103 -25.48 -5.43 -13.63
N ALA A 104 -24.61 -5.88 -14.52
CA ALA A 104 -23.31 -5.25 -14.76
C ALA A 104 -23.50 -3.89 -15.43
N THR A 105 -22.91 -2.85 -14.86
CA THR A 105 -22.50 -1.65 -15.58
C THR A 105 -20.98 -1.64 -15.57
N VAL A 106 -20.42 -2.02 -16.72
CA VAL A 106 -19.01 -1.89 -17.04
C VAL A 106 -18.80 -0.45 -17.50
N PHE A 107 -18.04 0.33 -16.74
CA PHE A 107 -17.38 1.53 -17.28
C PHE A 107 -15.92 1.17 -17.53
N SER A 108 -15.64 0.81 -18.78
CA SER A 108 -14.33 0.95 -19.38
C SER A 108 -14.07 2.43 -19.62
N ASP A 109 -12.93 2.94 -19.16
CA ASP A 109 -11.93 3.61 -19.99
C ASP A 109 -11.00 4.47 -19.11
N TRP A 110 -9.70 4.15 -19.10
CA TRP A 110 -8.64 5.05 -18.66
C TRP A 110 -7.41 4.82 -19.54
N SER A 111 -7.65 4.76 -20.85
CA SER A 111 -6.62 4.70 -21.88
C SER A 111 -6.47 6.07 -22.57
N THR A 112 -6.11 7.09 -21.81
CA THR A 112 -5.55 8.32 -22.37
C THR A 112 -4.57 8.91 -21.37
N ILE A 113 -3.48 9.50 -21.87
CA ILE A 113 -2.34 10.09 -21.13
C ILE A 113 -1.18 9.11 -20.91
N ASN A 114 -0.47 8.79 -22.00
CA ASN A 114 0.96 9.07 -22.15
C ASN A 114 1.45 8.54 -23.50
N ARG A 115 1.29 9.36 -24.54
CA ARG A 115 2.06 9.25 -25.78
C ARG A 115 2.39 10.66 -26.26
N VAL A 116 3.32 11.31 -25.58
CA VAL A 116 4.06 12.43 -26.20
C VAL A 116 5.25 11.78 -26.89
N ARG A 117 5.08 11.48 -28.19
CA ARG A 117 6.19 11.21 -29.09
C ARG A 117 6.82 12.57 -29.40
N TYR A 118 8.11 12.71 -29.09
CA TYR A 118 8.95 13.69 -29.76
C TYR A 118 9.05 13.30 -31.23
N ASN A 119 8.48 14.11 -32.11
CA ASN A 119 8.79 14.11 -33.53
C ASN A 119 9.21 15.53 -33.91
N ASN A 120 10.52 15.78 -33.90
CA ASN A 120 11.11 16.88 -34.63
C ASN A 120 11.04 16.55 -36.13
N ARG A 121 10.21 17.29 -36.87
CA ARG A 121 10.34 17.43 -38.32
C ARG A 121 10.03 18.89 -38.68
N THR A 122 11.10 19.66 -38.74
CA THR A 122 11.19 20.94 -39.43
C THR A 122 10.85 20.73 -40.90
N ARG A 123 9.75 21.34 -41.36
CA ARG A 123 9.53 21.62 -42.78
C ARG A 123 9.48 23.15 -42.89
N PHE A 124 10.48 23.71 -43.56
CA PHE A 124 10.51 25.10 -43.96
C PHE A 124 9.38 25.32 -44.98
N GLU A 125 8.36 26.07 -44.58
CA GLU A 125 7.51 26.80 -45.52
C GLU A 125 7.86 28.29 -45.38
N LYS A 126 8.22 28.91 -46.50
CA LYS A 126 8.46 30.36 -46.62
C LYS A 126 7.19 31.10 -46.23
N PRO A 127 7.26 32.15 -45.38
CA PRO A 127 6.15 33.09 -45.28
C PRO A 127 6.12 33.98 -46.51
N ALA A 128 4.92 34.21 -47.01
CA ALA A 128 4.62 35.29 -47.92
C ALA A 128 4.84 36.64 -47.22
N GLU A 129 5.39 37.55 -47.99
CA GLU A 129 5.74 38.92 -47.68
C GLU A 129 4.46 39.76 -47.61
N GLU A 130 4.02 40.15 -46.42
CA GLU A 130 2.93 41.13 -46.25
C GLU A 130 3.27 42.15 -45.14
N ALA A 131 3.48 43.38 -45.61
CA ALA A 131 3.26 44.70 -45.02
C ALA A 131 3.57 44.92 -43.52
N GLU A 132 4.59 45.75 -43.28
CA GLU A 132 4.83 46.39 -41.99
C GLU A 132 3.72 47.39 -41.62
N PRO A 133 3.14 47.28 -40.41
CA PRO A 133 2.55 48.42 -39.74
C PRO A 133 3.57 49.02 -38.77
N ASP A 134 4.03 50.23 -39.08
CA ASP A 134 4.63 51.15 -38.11
C ASP A 134 3.69 51.31 -36.91
N GLY A 135 4.15 50.93 -35.72
CA GLY A 135 3.40 51.09 -34.49
C GLY A 135 4.11 50.48 -33.27
N ASP A 136 4.77 51.35 -32.51
CA ASP A 136 5.47 51.06 -31.24
C ASP A 136 4.55 50.48 -30.14
N ILE A 137 4.15 49.21 -30.25
CA ILE A 137 3.41 48.49 -29.20
C ILE A 137 3.82 47.00 -29.20
N GLU A 138 5.04 46.64 -28.80
CA GLU A 138 5.39 45.20 -28.72
C GLU A 138 6.24 44.75 -27.53
N GLU A 139 6.78 45.65 -26.70
CA GLU A 139 7.67 45.21 -25.61
C GLU A 139 6.89 44.80 -24.34
N ASN A 140 5.80 45.49 -24.04
CA ASN A 140 5.04 45.30 -22.80
C ASN A 140 4.18 44.01 -22.81
N ASP A 141 3.65 43.65 -23.97
CA ASP A 141 2.82 42.44 -24.13
C ASP A 141 3.66 41.15 -24.14
N LYS A 142 4.88 41.20 -24.70
CA LYS A 142 5.84 40.09 -24.64
C LYS A 142 6.32 39.85 -23.20
N GLU A 143 6.51 40.89 -22.41
CA GLU A 143 6.92 40.77 -21.01
C GLU A 143 5.81 40.21 -20.11
N GLN A 144 4.54 40.59 -20.37
CA GLN A 144 3.38 40.05 -19.66
C GLN A 144 3.13 38.57 -19.99
N LEU A 145 3.33 38.16 -21.25
CA LEU A 145 3.20 36.76 -21.68
C LEU A 145 4.23 35.86 -20.97
N ASN A 146 5.47 36.33 -20.88
CA ASN A 146 6.59 35.61 -20.24
C ASN A 146 6.38 35.46 -18.72
N LYS A 147 5.85 36.49 -18.06
CA LYS A 147 5.45 36.43 -16.63
C LYS A 147 4.35 35.40 -16.39
N LYS A 148 3.37 35.30 -17.30
CA LYS A 148 2.26 34.36 -17.19
C LYS A 148 2.72 32.90 -17.35
N GLU A 149 3.60 32.63 -18.31
CA GLU A 149 4.19 31.30 -18.50
C GLU A 149 5.05 30.85 -17.31
N GLN A 150 5.84 31.76 -16.72
CA GLN A 150 6.63 31.48 -15.53
C GLN A 150 5.75 31.12 -14.32
N ILE A 151 4.66 31.85 -14.09
CA ILE A 151 3.69 31.56 -13.02
C ILE A 151 3.03 30.20 -13.24
N GLU A 152 2.68 29.86 -14.47
CA GLU A 152 2.06 28.57 -14.79
C GLU A 152 3.04 27.40 -14.60
N LEU A 153 4.29 27.55 -15.03
CA LEU A 153 5.37 26.58 -14.78
C LEU A 153 5.63 26.39 -13.29
N GLU A 154 5.66 27.45 -12.51
CA GLU A 154 5.85 27.38 -11.06
C GLU A 154 4.66 26.72 -10.36
N THR A 155 3.44 26.98 -10.84
CA THR A 155 2.21 26.35 -10.36
C THR A 155 2.20 24.84 -10.66
N ILE A 156 2.56 24.44 -11.88
CA ILE A 156 2.70 23.03 -12.28
C ILE A 156 3.79 22.36 -11.45
N THR A 157 4.93 23.02 -11.26
CA THR A 157 6.06 22.49 -10.47
C THR A 157 5.68 22.30 -9.01
N ASN A 158 4.96 23.26 -8.41
CA ASN A 158 4.47 23.17 -7.03
C ASN A 158 3.38 22.11 -6.87
N LYS A 159 2.53 21.92 -7.88
CA LYS A 159 1.53 20.84 -7.93
C LYS A 159 2.22 19.47 -8.05
N LEU A 160 3.24 19.35 -8.89
CA LEU A 160 4.07 18.14 -9.03
C LEU A 160 4.88 17.84 -7.76
N LYS A 161 5.40 18.86 -7.07
CA LYS A 161 6.05 18.72 -5.74
C LYS A 161 5.04 18.24 -4.70
N LYS A 162 3.85 18.85 -4.62
CA LYS A 162 2.76 18.40 -3.72
C LYS A 162 2.31 16.97 -4.03
N MET A 163 2.26 16.57 -5.30
CA MET A 163 1.98 15.20 -5.72
C MET A 163 3.11 14.22 -5.39
N ARG A 164 4.37 14.66 -5.39
CA ARG A 164 5.53 13.85 -4.96
C ARG A 164 5.61 13.68 -3.44
N ILE A 165 5.11 14.63 -2.65
CA ILE A 165 5.17 14.61 -1.18
C ILE A 165 4.17 13.61 -0.55
N THR A 166 3.21 13.08 -1.30
CA THR A 166 2.34 12.00 -0.79
C THR A 166 2.98 10.60 -0.77
N ASP A 167 4.16 10.44 -1.37
CA ASP A 167 5.00 9.25 -1.12
C ASP A 167 5.87 9.53 0.09
N HIS A 168 5.50 8.90 1.20
CA HIS A 168 6.07 9.02 2.54
C HIS A 168 7.46 9.67 2.63
N SER A 169 7.48 10.84 3.26
CA SER A 169 8.63 11.44 3.95
C SER A 169 9.11 10.59 5.15
N ASN A 170 9.11 9.26 5.02
CA ASN A 170 9.67 8.40 6.04
C ASN A 170 11.14 8.18 5.69
N ASP A 171 12.03 8.70 6.52
CA ASP A 171 13.44 8.30 6.60
C ASP A 171 13.62 6.81 7.01
N LYS A 172 12.55 6.00 6.93
CA LYS A 172 12.45 4.65 7.44
C LYS A 172 12.01 3.72 6.32
N LEU A 173 12.88 2.78 5.98
CA LEU A 173 12.57 1.65 5.12
C LEU A 173 11.80 0.58 5.93
N THR A 174 10.62 0.19 5.47
CA THR A 174 9.80 -0.83 6.14
C THR A 174 9.87 -2.17 5.41
N ILE A 175 10.43 -3.17 6.09
CA ILE A 175 10.59 -4.53 5.59
C ILE A 175 9.69 -5.46 6.40
N ILE A 176 8.93 -6.32 5.73
CA ILE A 176 8.12 -7.36 6.38
C ILE A 176 8.42 -8.74 5.79
N THR A 177 8.24 -9.78 6.59
CA THR A 177 8.31 -11.17 6.14
C THR A 177 7.09 -11.93 6.61
N HIS A 178 6.55 -12.81 5.76
CA HIS A 178 5.37 -13.59 6.09
C HIS A 178 5.42 -14.99 5.46
N ASN A 179 5.25 -16.02 6.30
CA ASN A 179 5.03 -17.37 5.81
C ASN A 179 3.57 -17.54 5.39
N VAL A 180 3.36 -17.63 4.08
CA VAL A 180 2.03 -17.69 3.48
C VAL A 180 1.48 -19.11 3.41
N ARG A 181 2.27 -20.16 3.67
CA ARG A 181 1.84 -21.57 3.63
C ARG A 181 1.04 -21.93 2.37
N GLY A 182 1.53 -21.53 1.21
CA GLY A 182 0.98 -21.78 -0.12
C GLY A 182 0.01 -20.70 -0.59
N ILE A 183 0.18 -20.25 -1.83
CA ILE A 183 -0.66 -19.21 -2.48
C ILE A 183 -1.23 -19.65 -3.83
N ASN A 184 -1.28 -20.97 -4.08
CA ASN A 184 -1.88 -21.52 -5.29
C ASN A 184 -3.40 -21.34 -5.33
N ASP A 185 -4.07 -21.34 -4.18
CA ASP A 185 -5.50 -21.06 -4.08
C ASP A 185 -5.80 -19.60 -4.48
N PRO A 186 -6.66 -19.35 -5.49
CA PRO A 186 -6.97 -18.00 -5.96
C PRO A 186 -7.61 -17.10 -4.90
N LYS A 187 -8.41 -17.64 -3.98
CA LYS A 187 -9.05 -16.85 -2.92
C LYS A 187 -7.98 -16.36 -1.93
N LYS A 188 -7.07 -17.25 -1.55
CA LYS A 188 -5.96 -16.93 -0.65
C LYS A 188 -4.97 -15.96 -1.28
N SER A 189 -4.60 -16.14 -2.56
CA SER A 189 -3.75 -15.16 -3.26
C SER A 189 -4.41 -13.79 -3.28
N ASN A 190 -5.70 -13.71 -3.60
CA ASN A 190 -6.44 -12.45 -3.63
C ASN A 190 -6.53 -11.81 -2.23
N GLN A 191 -6.69 -12.59 -1.17
CA GLN A 191 -6.67 -12.07 0.20
C GLN A 191 -5.32 -11.45 0.57
N ILE A 192 -4.22 -12.10 0.21
CA ILE A 192 -2.87 -11.58 0.47
C ILE A 192 -2.63 -10.32 -0.35
N ILE A 193 -2.99 -10.33 -1.64
CA ILE A 193 -2.88 -9.17 -2.53
C ILE A 193 -3.69 -7.99 -1.98
N GLU A 194 -4.94 -8.20 -1.61
CA GLU A 194 -5.78 -7.16 -1.03
C GLU A 194 -5.24 -6.67 0.31
N TYR A 195 -4.64 -7.55 1.12
CA TYR A 195 -3.98 -7.15 2.35
C TYR A 195 -2.79 -6.23 2.09
N ILE A 196 -1.93 -6.58 1.13
CA ILE A 196 -0.81 -5.74 0.69
C ILE A 196 -1.33 -4.41 0.13
N ARG A 197 -2.35 -4.44 -0.72
CA ARG A 197 -2.97 -3.25 -1.33
C ARG A 197 -3.60 -2.32 -0.30
N ARG A 198 -4.27 -2.86 0.73
CA ARG A 198 -4.82 -2.07 1.84
C ARG A 198 -3.75 -1.41 2.70
N LYS A 199 -2.54 -1.96 2.69
CA LYS A 199 -1.37 -1.40 3.37
C LYS A 199 -0.50 -0.57 2.41
N LYS A 200 -1.06 -0.16 1.26
CA LYS A 200 -0.39 0.74 0.29
C LYS A 200 0.30 1.90 1.00
N GLY A 201 1.54 2.16 0.61
CA GLY A 201 2.38 3.15 1.29
C GLY A 201 3.18 2.57 2.45
N LYS A 202 2.67 1.61 3.22
CA LYS A 202 3.32 1.23 4.49
C LYS A 202 4.52 0.31 4.37
N TRP A 203 4.60 -0.49 3.31
CA TRP A 203 5.68 -1.46 3.14
C TRP A 203 6.49 -1.14 1.90
N ASP A 204 7.79 -1.31 2.04
CA ASP A 204 8.74 -1.11 0.95
C ASP A 204 9.20 -2.44 0.42
N ILE A 205 9.40 -3.41 1.30
CA ILE A 205 9.92 -4.74 0.94
C ILE A 205 9.13 -5.81 1.69
N ILE A 206 8.66 -6.82 0.96
CA ILE A 206 7.81 -7.88 1.49
C ILE A 206 8.39 -9.23 1.10
N GLY A 207 8.89 -9.98 2.07
CA GLY A 207 9.28 -11.37 1.93
C GLY A 207 8.09 -12.31 2.14
N LEU A 208 7.87 -13.24 1.21
CA LEU A 208 6.88 -14.31 1.32
C LEU A 208 7.59 -15.67 1.34
N LEU A 209 7.28 -16.49 2.34
CA LEU A 209 7.83 -17.85 2.51
C LEU A 209 6.76 -18.91 2.24
N GLU A 210 7.19 -20.10 1.80
CA GLU A 210 6.32 -21.22 1.44
C GLU A 210 5.27 -20.83 0.39
N THR A 211 5.65 -20.11 -0.64
CA THR A 211 4.69 -19.69 -1.69
C THR A 211 4.07 -20.89 -2.42
N LYS A 212 4.80 -22.01 -2.53
CA LYS A 212 4.39 -23.23 -3.26
C LYS A 212 4.00 -22.95 -4.72
N LEU A 213 4.51 -21.84 -5.29
CA LEU A 213 4.25 -21.47 -6.67
C LEU A 213 5.04 -22.36 -7.61
N LYS A 214 4.43 -22.68 -8.74
CA LYS A 214 5.11 -23.32 -9.88
C LYS A 214 5.61 -22.25 -10.84
N ALA A 215 6.70 -22.53 -11.55
CA ALA A 215 7.31 -21.59 -12.52
C ALA A 215 6.32 -21.06 -13.58
N ARG A 216 5.29 -21.85 -13.93
CA ARG A 216 4.24 -21.42 -14.90
C ARG A 216 3.27 -20.37 -14.34
N ASN A 217 3.17 -20.22 -13.02
CA ASN A 217 2.10 -19.46 -12.36
C ASN A 217 2.59 -18.21 -11.62
N ASP A 218 3.90 -17.96 -11.56
CA ASP A 218 4.49 -16.89 -10.76
C ASP A 218 4.04 -15.49 -11.20
N ARG A 219 4.06 -15.20 -12.52
CA ARG A 219 3.68 -13.89 -13.08
C ARG A 219 2.19 -13.60 -12.90
N TYR A 220 1.32 -14.59 -13.12
CA TYR A 220 -0.12 -14.37 -13.03
C TYR A 220 -0.60 -14.11 -11.61
N LYS A 221 0.05 -14.71 -10.61
CA LYS A 221 -0.42 -14.66 -9.22
C LYS A 221 -0.26 -13.30 -8.55
N PHE A 222 0.57 -12.42 -9.10
CA PHE A 222 0.77 -11.09 -8.54
C PHE A 222 0.46 -9.95 -9.51
N ARG A 223 -0.13 -10.25 -10.68
CA ARG A 223 -0.45 -9.28 -11.74
C ARG A 223 -1.11 -8.00 -11.24
N HIS A 224 -1.97 -8.09 -10.23
CA HIS A 224 -2.72 -6.96 -9.67
C HIS A 224 -1.87 -5.95 -8.87
N ILE A 225 -0.62 -6.28 -8.54
CA ILE A 225 0.29 -5.43 -7.76
C ILE A 225 1.64 -5.17 -8.45
N GLU A 226 1.84 -5.65 -9.69
CA GLU A 226 3.05 -5.41 -10.50
C GLU A 226 3.28 -3.92 -10.85
N ASN A 227 2.22 -3.11 -10.76
CA ASN A 227 2.34 -1.66 -10.88
C ASN A 227 2.97 -1.00 -9.64
N GLN A 228 2.90 -1.66 -8.47
CA GLN A 228 3.37 -1.13 -7.19
C GLN A 228 4.69 -1.79 -6.73
N TYR A 229 4.89 -3.06 -7.04
CA TYR A 229 6.05 -3.84 -6.62
C TYR A 229 6.71 -4.52 -7.82
N ALA A 230 8.03 -4.54 -7.83
CA ALA A 230 8.83 -5.50 -8.56
C ALA A 230 8.81 -6.83 -7.80
N ILE A 231 8.70 -7.94 -8.51
CA ILE A 231 8.41 -9.25 -7.93
C ILE A 231 9.51 -10.20 -8.33
N ILE A 232 10.26 -10.67 -7.33
CA ILE A 232 11.36 -11.59 -7.50
C ILE A 232 10.96 -12.87 -6.80
N ALA A 233 10.77 -13.94 -7.56
CA ALA A 233 10.34 -15.21 -7.02
C ALA A 233 11.37 -16.30 -7.31
N SER A 234 11.50 -17.27 -6.39
CA SER A 234 12.41 -18.41 -6.48
C SER A 234 11.65 -19.66 -6.05
N HIS A 235 11.52 -20.60 -6.98
CA HIS A 235 10.70 -21.80 -6.85
C HIS A 235 11.42 -22.98 -7.52
N GLU A 236 11.05 -24.19 -7.12
CA GLU A 236 11.44 -25.43 -7.80
C GLU A 236 10.14 -26.11 -8.27
N GLU A 237 10.13 -26.71 -9.47
CA GLU A 237 8.89 -27.11 -10.17
C GLU A 237 7.97 -28.03 -9.36
N ASN A 238 8.56 -28.88 -8.52
CA ASN A 238 7.88 -29.92 -7.74
C ASN A 238 8.00 -29.73 -6.23
N SER A 239 8.51 -28.60 -5.73
CA SER A 239 8.77 -28.45 -4.30
C SER A 239 7.58 -27.89 -3.52
N LYS A 240 7.49 -28.28 -2.25
CA LYS A 240 6.62 -27.65 -1.24
C LYS A 240 7.17 -26.30 -0.77
N GLU A 241 8.29 -25.88 -1.36
CA GLU A 241 9.09 -24.73 -0.97
C GLU A 241 8.75 -23.56 -1.90
N GLY A 242 9.49 -22.47 -1.76
CA GLY A 242 9.30 -21.29 -2.61
C GLY A 242 9.31 -20.03 -1.80
N VAL A 243 10.15 -19.10 -2.22
CA VAL A 243 10.27 -17.78 -1.64
C VAL A 243 9.95 -16.72 -2.68
N ALA A 244 9.33 -15.63 -2.27
CA ALA A 244 9.16 -14.46 -3.10
C ALA A 244 9.55 -13.21 -2.32
N LEU A 245 10.07 -12.23 -3.03
CA LEU A 245 10.43 -10.92 -2.52
C LEU A 245 9.76 -9.88 -3.40
N LEU A 246 8.88 -9.08 -2.81
CA LEU A 246 8.19 -7.98 -3.46
C LEU A 246 8.88 -6.69 -3.00
N ILE A 247 9.48 -5.96 -3.94
CA ILE A 247 10.22 -4.73 -3.67
C ILE A 247 9.45 -3.59 -4.30
N ARG A 248 9.18 -2.52 -3.55
CA ARG A 248 8.46 -1.35 -4.07
C ARG A 248 9.13 -0.86 -5.35
N LYS A 249 8.34 -0.57 -6.37
CA LYS A 249 8.84 -0.27 -7.73
C LYS A 249 9.81 0.90 -7.78
N GLN A 250 9.69 1.85 -6.86
CA GLN A 250 10.61 2.99 -6.72
C GLN A 250 12.03 2.60 -6.31
N LEU A 251 12.19 1.49 -5.57
CA LEU A 251 13.47 0.92 -5.17
C LEU A 251 14.06 0.00 -6.25
N ASN A 252 13.28 -0.37 -7.27
CA ASN A 252 13.72 -1.29 -8.32
C ASN A 252 14.96 -0.79 -9.08
N LYS A 253 15.08 0.54 -9.26
CA LYS A 253 16.25 1.18 -9.89
C LYS A 253 17.55 1.00 -9.09
N ASN A 254 17.45 0.65 -7.81
CA ASN A 254 18.59 0.45 -6.93
C ASN A 254 19.02 -1.02 -6.88
N ILE A 255 18.25 -1.95 -7.46
CA ILE A 255 18.62 -3.36 -7.54
C ILE A 255 19.76 -3.53 -8.53
N ARG A 256 20.88 -4.09 -8.08
CA ARG A 256 22.07 -4.34 -8.91
C ARG A 256 22.30 -5.81 -9.21
N ASN A 257 22.08 -6.65 -8.21
CA ASN A 257 22.29 -8.08 -8.31
C ASN A 257 21.16 -8.83 -7.62
N ILE A 258 20.77 -9.96 -8.22
CA ILE A 258 19.77 -10.89 -7.69
C ILE A 258 20.36 -12.30 -7.80
N GLU A 259 20.63 -12.92 -6.66
CA GLU A 259 21.06 -14.31 -6.58
C GLU A 259 19.92 -15.16 -6.01
N LYS A 260 19.73 -16.36 -6.55
CA LYS A 260 18.65 -17.26 -6.14
C LYS A 260 19.18 -18.67 -5.93
N ILE A 261 18.76 -19.28 -4.83
CA ILE A 261 18.77 -20.73 -4.68
C ILE A 261 17.32 -21.17 -4.87
N PRO A 262 16.99 -21.94 -5.92
CA PRO A 262 15.62 -22.36 -6.22
C PRO A 262 14.88 -22.88 -5.00
N GLY A 263 13.69 -22.32 -4.72
CA GLY A 263 12.83 -22.73 -3.62
C GLY A 263 13.22 -22.22 -2.22
N GLN A 264 14.46 -21.77 -2.02
CA GLN A 264 15.03 -21.61 -0.68
C GLN A 264 15.47 -20.19 -0.36
N LEU A 265 16.12 -19.53 -1.31
CA LEU A 265 16.78 -18.25 -1.05
C LEU A 265 16.63 -17.28 -2.21
N ILE A 266 16.45 -16.00 -1.85
CA ILE A 266 16.64 -14.86 -2.73
C ILE A 266 17.54 -13.88 -2.00
N LYS A 267 18.66 -13.50 -2.62
CA LYS A 267 19.51 -12.38 -2.21
C LYS A 267 19.34 -11.26 -3.22
N VAL A 268 19.14 -10.04 -2.73
CA VAL A 268 19.05 -8.83 -3.55
C VAL A 268 19.98 -7.77 -3.00
N GLU A 269 20.78 -7.19 -3.88
CA GLU A 269 21.68 -6.08 -3.54
C GLU A 269 21.06 -4.76 -4.01
N LEU A 270 20.83 -3.85 -3.06
CA LEU A 270 20.33 -2.50 -3.26
C LEU A 270 21.49 -1.51 -3.10
N ILE A 271 21.88 -0.87 -4.18
CA ILE A 271 22.92 0.18 -4.19
C ILE A 271 22.26 1.54 -4.34
N PHE A 272 22.56 2.45 -3.41
CA PHE A 272 22.05 3.81 -3.41
C PHE A 272 23.16 4.78 -3.78
N ASN A 273 22.96 5.56 -4.85
CA ASN A 273 23.96 6.50 -5.37
C ASN A 273 24.02 7.81 -4.56
N ASN A 274 23.45 7.87 -3.37
CA ASN A 274 23.42 9.07 -2.52
C ASN A 274 24.25 8.78 -1.27
N GLU A 275 25.18 9.67 -0.94
CA GLU A 275 26.06 9.58 0.23
C GLU A 275 25.30 9.38 1.56
N LYS A 276 24.05 9.85 1.64
CA LYS A 276 23.21 9.70 2.84
C LYS A 276 22.67 8.28 3.04
N ASN A 277 22.57 7.48 1.97
CA ASN A 277 21.91 6.17 2.00
C ASN A 277 22.94 5.05 1.87
N ARG A 278 22.99 4.17 2.86
CA ARG A 278 23.88 3.00 2.81
C ARG A 278 23.35 1.94 1.86
N ASN A 279 24.26 1.31 1.12
CA ASN A 279 23.98 0.11 0.35
C ASN A 279 23.45 -0.99 1.27
N MET A 280 22.54 -1.81 0.77
CA MET A 280 21.84 -2.83 1.55
C MET A 280 21.80 -4.15 0.80
N ILE A 281 22.02 -5.25 1.52
CA ILE A 281 21.82 -6.60 1.02
C ILE A 281 20.62 -7.19 1.76
N ILE A 282 19.66 -7.71 1.02
CA ILE A 282 18.46 -8.34 1.56
C ILE A 282 18.48 -9.80 1.18
N ILE A 283 18.41 -10.65 2.20
CA ILE A 283 18.40 -12.10 2.02
C ILE A 283 17.11 -12.64 2.61
N GLN A 284 16.24 -13.14 1.74
CA GLN A 284 15.04 -13.86 2.13
C GLN A 284 15.36 -15.36 2.13
N VAL A 285 15.27 -15.98 3.31
CA VAL A 285 15.62 -17.39 3.50
C VAL A 285 14.43 -18.18 4.00
N TYR A 286 14.14 -19.30 3.33
CA TYR A 286 13.30 -20.36 3.87
C TYR A 286 14.17 -21.47 4.46
N LYS A 287 14.06 -21.66 5.78
CA LYS A 287 14.76 -22.76 6.45
C LYS A 287 14.08 -24.08 6.09
N LEU A 288 14.83 -24.98 5.48
CA LEU A 288 14.42 -26.34 5.21
C LEU A 288 14.14 -27.08 6.52
N ASN A 289 13.10 -27.92 6.53
CA ASN A 289 12.99 -28.96 7.55
C ASN A 289 14.22 -29.86 7.49
N ASN A 290 14.53 -30.55 8.59
CA ASN A 290 15.77 -31.31 8.83
C ASN A 290 16.07 -32.47 7.87
N ASP A 291 15.42 -32.55 6.71
CA ASP A 291 15.69 -33.55 5.68
C ASP A 291 17.14 -33.45 5.18
N GLN A 292 17.83 -34.57 5.32
CA GLN A 292 19.26 -34.76 5.04
C GLN A 292 19.61 -34.42 3.58
N ASN A 293 18.68 -34.65 2.65
CA ASN A 293 18.85 -34.40 1.21
C ASN A 293 19.00 -32.90 0.89
N SER A 294 18.19 -32.04 1.50
CA SER A 294 18.19 -30.61 1.17
C SER A 294 19.45 -29.90 1.69
N ARG A 295 19.99 -30.33 2.84
CA ARG A 295 21.28 -29.85 3.36
C ARG A 295 22.46 -30.22 2.46
N THR A 296 22.42 -31.43 1.90
CA THR A 296 23.50 -31.96 1.04
C THR A 296 23.56 -31.19 -0.28
N LYS A 297 22.40 -30.83 -0.86
CA LYS A 297 22.30 -30.02 -2.08
C LYS A 297 22.89 -28.60 -1.90
N ILE A 298 22.59 -27.95 -0.77
CA ILE A 298 23.15 -26.62 -0.44
C ILE A 298 24.67 -26.68 -0.26
N LYS A 299 25.17 -27.66 0.51
CA LYS A 299 26.62 -27.80 0.74
C LYS A 299 27.39 -27.97 -0.57
N LYS A 300 26.82 -28.69 -1.53
CA LYS A 300 27.42 -28.85 -2.86
C LYS A 300 27.52 -27.52 -3.62
N MET A 301 26.45 -26.70 -3.60
CA MET A 301 26.44 -25.37 -4.25
C MET A 301 27.34 -24.33 -3.57
N ILE A 302 27.70 -24.50 -2.29
CA ILE A 302 28.61 -23.59 -1.57
C ILE A 302 30.08 -23.94 -1.88
N ASN A 303 30.35 -25.20 -2.21
CA ASN A 303 31.70 -25.72 -2.42
C ASN A 303 32.10 -25.81 -3.91
N GLU A 304 31.20 -25.44 -4.83
CA GLU A 304 31.45 -25.25 -6.26
C GLU A 304 31.63 -23.76 -6.55
#